data_AF-A0AAU9CHH0-F1
#
_entry.id   AF-A0AAU9CHH0-F1
#
_cell.length_a   1.000
_cell.length_b   1.000
_cell.length_c   1.000
_cell.angle_alpha   90.00
_cell.angle_beta   90.00
_cell.angle_gamma   90.00
#
_symmetry.space_group_name_H-M   'P 1'
#
loop_
_entity.id
_entity.type
_entity.pdbx_description
1 polymer ?
#
loop_
_entity_poly.entity_id
_entity_poly.type
_entity_poly.pdbx_seq_one_letter_code
_entity_poly.pdbx_strand_id
1 'polypeptide(L)'
;MKLIVKCQKCRSEIKFPHKIDDRLEYAKNVDENFTLSCSSCNTEHEYHVDNIVATDYTLVEILKNRVILYSISFVAVAVISFFFIGSLYLTFFASILIPFILMIRAKSNDSKQNLEFNRHKVRGRPSGIGMRR
;
A
#
# COMPACT_ATOMS: atom_id res chain seq x y z
N MET A 1 1.50 1.05 0.50
CA MET A 1 0.60 0.13 1.24
C MET A 1 -0.75 -0.08 0.57
N LYS A 2 -1.39 -1.24 0.78
CA LYS A 2 -2.80 -1.49 0.43
C LYS A 2 -3.62 -1.81 1.68
N LEU A 3 -4.81 -1.22 1.80
CA LEU A 3 -5.72 -1.45 2.92
C LEU A 3 -6.72 -2.54 2.54
N ILE A 4 -6.86 -3.54 3.39
CA ILE A 4 -7.79 -4.66 3.21
C ILE A 4 -8.59 -4.92 4.48
N VAL A 5 -9.76 -5.52 4.31
CA VAL A 5 -10.58 -6.07 5.39
C VAL A 5 -10.84 -7.54 5.05
N LYS A 6 -10.76 -8.43 6.05
CA LYS A 6 -11.12 -9.84 5.85
C LYS A 6 -12.61 -10.03 6.06
N CYS A 7 -13.27 -10.67 5.10
CA CYS A 7 -14.68 -11.05 5.26
C CYS A 7 -14.85 -11.98 6.46
N GLN A 8 -15.83 -11.70 7.34
CA GLN A 8 -16.10 -12.55 8.51
C GLN A 8 -16.59 -13.96 8.13
N LYS A 9 -17.33 -14.08 7.02
CA LYS A 9 -17.91 -15.35 6.55
C LYS A 9 -16.94 -16.21 5.75
N CYS A 10 -16.39 -15.66 4.66
CA CYS A 10 -15.57 -16.44 3.70
C CYS A 10 -14.07 -16.15 3.79
N ARG A 11 -13.65 -15.22 4.66
CA ARG A 11 -12.24 -14.81 4.87
C ARG A 11 -11.53 -14.25 3.63
N SER A 12 -12.26 -13.96 2.56
CA SER A 12 -11.68 -13.31 1.39
C SER A 12 -11.25 -11.87 1.72
N GLU A 13 -10.26 -11.39 0.97
CA GLU A 13 -9.74 -10.04 1.10
C GLU A 13 -10.65 -9.05 0.36
N ILE A 14 -11.23 -8.12 1.10
CA ILE A 14 -12.01 -7.02 0.57
C ILE A 14 -11.09 -5.81 0.52
N LYS A 15 -10.89 -5.25 -0.69
CA LYS A 15 -10.11 -4.03 -0.84
C LYS A 15 -10.87 -2.87 -0.21
N PHE A 16 -10.22 -2.16 0.70
CA PHE A 16 -10.82 -1.00 1.34
C PHE A 16 -10.82 0.19 0.34
N PRO A 17 -11.96 0.90 0.17
CA PRO A 17 -12.12 1.83 -0.95
C PRO A 17 -11.41 3.17 -0.75
N HIS A 18 -11.22 3.62 0.50
CA HIS A 18 -10.57 4.90 0.78
C HIS A 18 -9.06 4.74 0.98
N LYS A 19 -8.30 5.75 0.56
CA LYS A 19 -6.92 5.90 0.99
C LYS A 19 -6.95 6.56 2.37
N ILE A 20 -6.40 5.87 3.37
CA ILE A 20 -6.29 6.36 4.73
C ILE A 20 -4.84 6.16 5.14
N ASP A 21 -4.23 7.21 5.70
CA ASP A 21 -2.89 7.14 6.26
C ASP A 21 -2.92 6.85 7.77
N ASP A 22 -3.97 7.27 8.49
CA ASP A 22 -4.19 6.98 9.91
C ASP A 22 -5.64 6.51 10.21
N ARG A 23 -5.78 5.38 10.92
CA ARG A 23 -7.08 4.88 11.40
C ARG A 23 -7.82 5.92 12.25
N LEU A 24 -7.08 6.71 13.03
CA LEU A 24 -7.69 7.70 13.92
C LEU A 24 -8.30 8.86 13.15
N GLU A 25 -7.67 9.27 12.04
CA GLU A 25 -8.21 10.30 11.16
C GLU A 25 -9.50 9.83 10.47
N TYR A 26 -9.54 8.56 10.05
CA TYR A 26 -10.75 7.99 9.47
C TYR A 26 -11.90 7.89 10.48
N ALA A 27 -11.62 7.40 11.68
CA ALA A 27 -12.61 7.31 12.76
C ALA A 27 -13.19 8.69 13.14
N LYS A 28 -12.39 9.76 13.03
CA LYS A 28 -12.86 11.14 13.27
C LYS A 28 -13.75 11.69 12.15
N ASN A 29 -13.45 11.35 10.90
CA ASN A 29 -14.07 11.99 9.73
C ASN A 29 -15.32 11.26 9.22
N VAL A 30 -15.42 9.95 9.44
CA VAL A 30 -16.52 9.13 8.93
C VAL A 30 -17.30 8.56 10.10
N ASP A 31 -16.79 7.48 10.70
CA ASP A 31 -17.32 6.84 11.90
C ASP A 31 -16.34 5.73 12.35
N GLU A 32 -16.52 5.21 13.56
CA GLU A 32 -15.75 4.07 14.07
C GLU A 32 -16.17 2.73 13.44
N ASN A 33 -17.41 2.65 12.96
CA ASN A 33 -17.96 1.47 12.29
C ASN A 33 -18.42 1.81 10.87
N PHE A 34 -18.27 0.86 9.96
CA PHE A 34 -18.67 1.00 8.57
C PHE A 34 -19.13 -0.35 8.02
N THR A 35 -20.04 -0.34 7.06
CA THR A 35 -20.46 -1.56 6.38
C THR A 35 -19.68 -1.78 5.10
N LEU A 36 -19.30 -3.04 4.83
CA LEU A 36 -18.74 -3.45 3.55
C LEU A 36 -19.41 -4.72 3.07
N SER A 37 -19.74 -4.72 1.78
CA SER A 37 -20.19 -5.91 1.06
C SER A 37 -18.98 -6.71 0.55
N CYS A 38 -19.02 -8.01 0.78
CA CYS A 38 -18.00 -8.93 0.28
C CYS A 38 -18.35 -9.41 -1.13
N SER A 39 -17.56 -9.03 -2.14
CA SER A 39 -17.79 -9.46 -3.53
C SER A 39 -17.68 -10.98 -3.75
N SER A 40 -16.97 -11.70 -2.87
CA SER A 40 -16.82 -13.17 -3.00
C SER A 40 -18.03 -13.98 -2.52
N CYS A 41 -18.77 -13.49 -1.52
CA CYS A 41 -19.89 -14.23 -0.92
C CYS A 41 -21.19 -13.42 -0.82
N ASN A 42 -21.19 -12.21 -1.37
CA ASN A 42 -22.31 -11.25 -1.42
C ASN A 42 -22.97 -10.97 -0.07
N THR A 43 -22.24 -11.13 1.05
CA THR A 43 -22.73 -10.74 2.36
C THR A 43 -22.19 -9.38 2.77
N GLU A 44 -23.07 -8.59 3.39
CA GLU A 44 -22.71 -7.34 4.03
C GLU A 44 -22.47 -7.59 5.51
N HIS A 45 -21.40 -6.99 6.03
CA HIS A 45 -21.05 -7.03 7.44
C HIS A 45 -20.64 -5.64 7.90
N GLU A 46 -20.92 -5.36 9.17
CA GLU A 46 -20.39 -4.20 9.86
C GLU A 46 -18.97 -4.49 10.37
N TYR A 47 -18.08 -3.54 10.15
CA TYR A 47 -16.68 -3.61 10.55
C TYR A 47 -16.30 -2.36 11.34
N HIS A 48 -15.44 -2.53 12.32
CA HIS A 48 -14.78 -1.44 13.03
C HIS A 48 -13.50 -1.00 12.28
N VAL A 49 -13.04 0.25 12.42
CA VAL A 49 -11.80 0.75 11.79
C VAL A 49 -10.57 -0.11 12.12
N ASP A 50 -10.54 -0.72 13.30
CA ASP A 50 -9.46 -1.64 13.71
C ASP A 50 -9.43 -2.95 12.89
N ASN A 51 -10.50 -3.30 12.18
CA ASN A 51 -10.53 -4.47 11.28
C ASN A 51 -9.81 -4.19 9.95
N ILE A 52 -9.49 -2.93 9.64
CA ILE A 52 -8.70 -2.55 8.47
C ILE A 52 -7.26 -2.96 8.72
N VAL A 53 -6.67 -3.74 7.83
CA VAL A 53 -5.28 -4.18 7.88
C VAL A 53 -4.53 -3.61 6.69
N ALA A 54 -3.39 -2.98 6.96
CA ALA A 54 -2.47 -2.57 5.90
C ALA A 54 -1.58 -3.75 5.52
N THR A 55 -1.53 -4.06 4.23
CA THR A 55 -0.75 -5.17 3.67
C THR A 55 0.17 -4.67 2.57
N ASP A 56 1.24 -5.43 2.32
CA ASP A 56 2.21 -5.11 1.28
C ASP A 56 1.57 -5.36 -0.08
N TYR A 57 1.89 -4.49 -1.05
CA TYR A 57 1.66 -4.84 -2.44
C TYR A 57 2.54 -6.04 -2.79
N THR A 58 1.99 -6.99 -3.54
CA THR A 58 2.83 -8.06 -4.11
C THR A 58 3.81 -7.46 -5.11
N LEU A 59 4.94 -8.13 -5.35
CA LEU A 59 5.92 -7.67 -6.36
C LEU A 59 5.26 -7.49 -7.74
N VAL A 60 4.30 -8.35 -8.07
CA VAL A 60 3.52 -8.27 -9.31
C VAL A 60 2.63 -7.03 -9.34
N GLU A 61 1.98 -6.68 -8.23
CA GLU A 61 1.17 -5.46 -8.12
C GLU A 61 2.04 -4.19 -8.24
N ILE A 62 3.22 -4.17 -7.63
CA ILE A 62 4.17 -3.06 -7.73
C ILE A 62 4.64 -2.89 -9.18
N LEU A 63 5.04 -3.99 -9.83
CA LEU A 63 5.47 -3.98 -11.22
C LEU A 63 4.35 -3.49 -12.14
N LYS A 64 3.13 -4.00 -11.99
CA LYS A 64 1.97 -3.58 -12.80
C LYS A 64 1.67 -2.09 -12.64
N ASN A 65 1.68 -1.59 -11.41
CA ASN A 65 1.34 -0.19 -11.13
C ASN A 65 2.45 0.79 -11.54
N ARG A 66 3.70 0.34 -11.60
CA ARG A 66 4.87 1.18 -11.90
C ARG A 66 5.58 0.83 -13.20
N VAL A 67 4.97 0.02 -14.06
CA VAL A 67 5.61 -0.49 -15.29
C VAL A 67 6.05 0.65 -16.21
N ILE A 68 5.22 1.71 -16.31
CA ILE A 68 5.51 2.90 -17.11
C ILE A 68 6.69 3.68 -16.54
N LEU A 69 6.78 3.82 -15.21
CA LEU A 69 7.88 4.52 -14.56
C LEU A 69 9.20 3.76 -14.77
N TYR A 70 9.17 2.43 -14.63
CA TYR A 70 10.35 1.59 -14.83
C TYR A 70 10.79 1.56 -16.30
N SER A 71 9.86 1.54 -17.25
CA SER A 71 10.20 1.59 -18.68
C SER A 71 10.84 2.92 -19.07
N ILE A 72 10.30 4.06 -18.61
CA ILE A 72 10.90 5.38 -18.84
C ILE A 72 12.29 5.46 -18.22
N SER A 73 12.44 4.98 -16.97
CA SER A 73 13.73 4.97 -16.28
C SER A 73 14.76 4.13 -17.01
N PHE A 74 14.35 2.97 -17.54
CA PHE A 74 15.19 2.09 -18.33
C PHE A 74 15.69 2.76 -19.61
N VAL A 75 14.79 3.39 -20.38
CA VAL A 75 15.15 4.12 -21.60
C VAL A 75 16.08 5.29 -21.30
N ALA A 76 15.79 6.07 -20.25
CA ALA A 76 16.61 7.21 -19.86
C ALA A 76 18.06 6.79 -19.51
N VAL A 77 18.21 5.73 -18.70
CA VAL A 77 19.54 5.18 -18.36
C VAL A 77 20.23 4.64 -19.60
N ALA A 78 19.52 3.91 -20.46
CA ALA A 78 20.10 3.37 -21.69
C ALA A 78 20.63 4.48 -22.62
N VAL A 79 19.86 5.56 -22.82
CA VAL A 79 20.27 6.71 -23.64
C VAL A 79 21.48 7.41 -23.02
N ILE A 80 21.45 7.74 -21.73
CA ILE A 80 22.57 8.41 -21.05
C ILE A 80 23.84 7.54 -21.13
N SER A 81 23.74 6.26 -20.81
CA SER A 81 24.91 5.38 -20.84
C SER A 81 25.44 5.15 -22.26
N PHE A 82 24.57 5.13 -23.28
CA PHE A 82 24.98 5.06 -24.68
C PHE A 82 25.81 6.27 -25.10
N PHE A 83 25.39 7.49 -24.75
CA PHE A 83 26.09 8.72 -25.13
C PHE A 83 27.35 9.01 -24.31
N PHE A 84 27.41 8.60 -23.03
CA PHE A 84 28.51 8.99 -22.13
C PHE A 84 29.57 7.90 -21.88
N ILE A 85 29.21 6.62 -21.92
CA ILE A 85 30.10 5.53 -21.48
C ILE A 85 30.61 4.69 -22.66
N GLY A 86 29.84 4.60 -23.76
CA GLY A 86 30.25 3.90 -24.98
C GLY A 86 30.38 2.38 -24.88
N SER A 87 30.42 1.82 -23.66
CA SER A 87 30.47 0.36 -23.46
C SER A 87 29.06 -0.23 -23.26
N LEU A 88 28.66 -1.11 -24.18
CA LEU A 88 27.37 -1.81 -24.15
C LEU A 88 27.14 -2.62 -22.85
N TYR A 89 28.19 -3.24 -22.31
CA TYR A 89 28.09 -4.07 -21.10
C TYR A 89 27.70 -3.26 -19.86
N LEU A 90 28.39 -2.14 -19.60
CA LEU A 90 28.13 -1.31 -18.43
C LEU A 90 26.74 -0.66 -18.50
N THR A 91 26.29 -0.29 -19.70
CA THR A 91 24.92 0.20 -19.96
C THR A 91 23.86 -0.85 -19.63
N PHE A 92 24.08 -2.11 -20.02
CA PHE A 92 23.17 -3.21 -19.69
C PHE A 92 23.09 -3.48 -18.19
N PHE A 93 24.22 -3.51 -17.50
CA PHE A 93 24.22 -3.71 -16.04
C PHE A 93 23.56 -2.55 -15.31
N ALA A 94 23.90 -1.30 -15.64
CA ALA A 94 23.33 -0.12 -14.98
C ALA A 94 21.80 -0.02 -15.17
N SER A 95 21.30 -0.31 -16.37
CA SER A 95 19.87 -0.21 -16.70
C SER A 95 19.00 -1.24 -15.98
N ILE A 96 19.55 -2.38 -15.57
CA ILE A 96 18.83 -3.40 -14.78
C ILE A 96 18.96 -3.14 -13.27
N LEU A 97 20.15 -2.74 -12.82
CA LEU A 97 20.47 -2.67 -11.39
C LEU A 97 19.76 -1.50 -10.70
N ILE A 98 19.62 -0.35 -11.39
CA ILE A 98 18.93 0.83 -10.89
C ILE A 98 17.44 0.56 -10.59
N PRO A 99 16.61 0.08 -11.56
CA PRO A 99 15.19 -0.19 -11.27
C PRO A 99 15.02 -1.29 -10.22
N PHE A 100 15.94 -2.26 -10.15
CA PHE A 100 15.92 -3.30 -9.13
C PHE A 100 16.11 -2.72 -7.71
N ILE A 101 17.09 -1.83 -7.50
CA ILE A 101 17.28 -1.15 -6.21
C ILE A 101 16.07 -0.30 -5.85
N LEU A 102 15.51 0.44 -6.82
CA LEU A 102 14.31 1.25 -6.59
C LEU A 102 13.11 0.40 -6.16
N MET A 103 12.95 -0.78 -6.77
CA MET A 103 11.90 -1.74 -6.40
C MET A 103 12.08 -2.27 -4.97
N ILE A 104 13.30 -2.65 -4.57
CA ILE A 104 13.58 -3.13 -3.21
C ILE A 104 13.28 -2.03 -2.18
N ARG A 105 13.72 -0.79 -2.44
CA ARG A 105 13.44 0.34 -1.55
C ARG A 105 11.95 0.63 -1.43
N ALA A 106 11.22 0.62 -2.55
CA ALA A 106 9.77 0.81 -2.53
C ALA A 106 9.07 -0.24 -1.66
N LYS A 107 9.44 -1.52 -1.80
CA LYS A 107 8.90 -2.60 -0.97
C LYS A 107 9.24 -2.43 0.52
N SER A 108 10.48 -2.07 0.83
CA SER A 108 10.88 -1.83 2.23
C SER A 108 10.10 -0.66 2.85
N ASN A 109 9.84 0.40 2.09
CA ASN A 109 9.08 1.54 2.56
C ASN A 109 7.61 1.18 2.82
N ASP A 110 6.98 0.44 1.90
CA ASP A 110 5.62 -0.06 2.07
C ASP A 110 5.48 -0.92 3.33
N SER A 111 6.46 -1.79 3.59
CA SER A 111 6.47 -2.67 4.76
C SER A 111 6.53 -1.89 6.08
N LYS A 112 7.35 -0.83 6.14
CA LYS A 112 7.42 0.05 7.32
C LYS A 112 6.08 0.75 7.58
N GLN A 113 5.47 1.32 6.53
CA GLN A 113 4.16 1.97 6.63
C GLN A 113 3.07 0.99 7.08
N ASN A 114 3.08 -0.23 6.57
CA ASN A 114 2.13 -1.26 6.98
C ASN A 114 2.27 -1.63 8.45
N LEU A 115 3.50 -1.76 8.92
CA LEU A 115 3.78 -2.08 10.32
C LEU A 115 3.37 -0.93 11.24
N GLU A 116 3.65 0.31 10.86
CA GLU A 116 3.26 1.50 11.59
C GLU A 116 1.74 1.63 11.66
N PHE A 117 1.05 1.52 10.51
CA PHE A 117 -0.40 1.51 10.46
C PHE A 117 -0.94 0.43 11.38
N ASN A 118 -0.55 -0.84 11.22
CA ASN A 118 -1.07 -1.97 12.00
C ASN A 118 -0.73 -1.95 13.50
N ARG A 119 0.29 -1.19 13.92
CA ARG A 119 0.65 -1.04 15.33
C ARG A 119 -0.38 -0.23 16.12
N HIS A 120 -1.03 0.75 15.50
CA HIS A 120 -1.91 1.68 16.19
C HIS A 120 -3.39 1.30 16.05
N LYS A 121 -4.00 0.86 17.15
CA LYS A 121 -5.45 0.60 17.25
C LYS A 121 -6.16 1.77 17.90
N VAL A 122 -7.44 1.95 17.54
CA VAL A 122 -8.31 3.00 18.09
C VAL A 122 -8.92 2.53 19.41
N ARG A 123 -9.33 1.26 19.53
CA ARG A 123 -9.86 0.70 20.78
C ARG A 123 -8.83 0.70 21.91
N GLY A 124 -9.29 1.03 23.12
CA GLY A 124 -8.49 0.99 24.36
C GLY A 124 -7.72 2.27 24.67
N ARG A 125 -7.82 3.31 23.84
CA ARG A 125 -7.42 4.66 24.23
C ARG A 125 -8.55 5.25 25.09
N PRO A 126 -8.26 5.87 26.25
CA PRO A 126 -9.26 6.68 26.93
C PRO A 126 -9.66 7.79 25.97
N SER A 127 -10.84 7.63 25.37
CA SER A 127 -11.44 8.65 24.54
C SER A 127 -11.72 9.84 25.45
N GLY A 128 -10.90 10.90 25.35
CA GLY A 128 -11.26 12.24 25.83
C GLY A 128 -12.46 12.85 25.07
N ILE A 129 -13.21 12.02 24.35
CA ILE A 129 -14.40 12.36 23.57
C ILE A 129 -15.58 12.19 24.53
N GLY A 130 -15.69 13.17 25.42
CA GLY A 130 -16.70 13.17 26.46
C GLY A 130 -16.77 14.46 27.25
N MET A 131 -16.35 15.61 26.70
CA MET A 131 -16.70 16.92 27.26
C MET A 131 -16.71 18.01 26.18
N ARG A 132 -17.81 18.11 25.44
CA ARG A 132 -18.41 19.43 25.13
C ARG A 132 -19.92 19.29 25.31
N ARG A 133 -20.39 19.80 26.45
CA ARG A 133 -21.79 20.18 26.68
C ARG A 133 -22.12 21.38 25.82
#